data_AF-A0A497NPA8-F1
#
_entry.id   AF-A0A497NPA8-F1
#
_cell.length_a   1.000
_cell.length_b   1.000
_cell.length_c   1.000
_cell.angle_alpha   90.00
_cell.angle_beta   90.00
_cell.angle_gamma   90.00
#
_symmetry.space_group_name_H-M   'P 1'
#
loop_
_entity.id
_entity.type
_entity.pdbx_description
1 polymer ?
#
loop_
_entity_poly.entity_id
_entity_poly.type
_entity_poly.pdbx_seq_one_letter_code
_entity_poly.pdbx_strand_id
1 'polypeptide(L)'
;MNENSRGIVKIKPVYIGLYHYRERYGSVCSPDVKGTPQIPKIRLQEITEEAQKLIKRFKEKIKLDFVDIKEPFIISSHEDLRRLPEILTYDDDALFIGSMGGNPLEIYTLSLIGLPIIRGETTEDFIRALRVKKFLRQSKFLYIGEIPSFSAPYGPWDFYAIERRFGVRVRHIETNEFYRYYDRIADDAVKEELEKWSGDFERILEPSEEDLMNAVRVYLTLRYLCEREDANGI
;
A
#
# COMPACT_ATOMS: atom_id res chain seq x y z
N MET A 1 9.77 -6.54 -15.16
CA MET A 1 9.09 -7.08 -13.95
C MET A 1 7.65 -7.31 -14.31
N ASN A 2 7.05 -8.46 -13.97
CA ASN A 2 5.64 -8.73 -14.29
C ASN A 2 4.76 -7.72 -13.53
N GLU A 3 3.83 -7.01 -14.16
CA GLU A 3 2.97 -6.00 -13.50
C GLU A 3 2.27 -6.56 -12.26
N ASN A 4 1.91 -7.85 -12.29
CA ASN A 4 1.32 -8.59 -11.18
C ASN A 4 2.21 -8.73 -9.94
N SER A 5 3.51 -8.46 -10.04
CA SER A 5 4.43 -8.44 -8.88
C SER A 5 4.45 -7.09 -8.15
N ARG A 6 3.85 -6.04 -8.73
CA ARG A 6 3.81 -4.70 -8.15
C ARG A 6 2.75 -4.63 -7.04
N GLY A 7 3.16 -4.12 -5.88
CA GLY A 7 2.27 -3.87 -4.75
C GLY A 7 1.78 -5.11 -4.00
N ILE A 8 2.57 -6.20 -3.96
CA ILE A 8 2.28 -7.32 -3.05
C ILE A 8 2.27 -6.80 -1.62
N VAL A 9 1.17 -7.00 -0.91
CA VAL A 9 1.00 -6.59 0.50
C VAL A 9 1.56 -7.69 1.39
N LYS A 10 2.59 -7.36 2.18
CA LYS A 10 3.24 -8.29 3.10
C LYS A 10 2.73 -8.05 4.51
N ILE A 11 2.07 -9.06 5.05
CA ILE A 11 1.50 -9.01 6.39
C ILE A 11 2.34 -9.91 7.29
N LYS A 12 2.79 -9.37 8.41
CA LYS A 12 3.50 -10.13 9.45
C LYS A 12 2.51 -10.55 10.54
N PRO A 13 2.16 -11.84 10.66
CA PRO A 13 1.36 -12.29 11.78
C PRO A 13 2.17 -12.29 13.06
N VAL A 14 1.57 -11.79 14.12
CA VAL A 14 2.14 -11.77 15.47
C VAL A 14 1.10 -12.33 16.42
N TYR A 15 1.44 -13.37 17.16
CA TYR A 15 0.54 -13.97 18.14
C TYR A 15 1.07 -13.77 19.55
N ILE A 16 0.29 -13.09 20.38
CA ILE A 16 0.62 -12.84 21.79
C ILE A 16 0.19 -14.06 22.60
N GLY A 17 1.17 -14.93 22.89
CA GLY A 17 1.02 -16.10 23.75
C GLY A 17 1.13 -15.79 25.25
N LEU A 18 1.37 -14.52 25.62
CA LEU A 18 1.38 -14.08 26.99
C LEU A 18 -0.04 -14.05 27.55
N TYR A 19 -0.31 -14.84 28.59
CA TYR A 19 -1.53 -14.66 29.37
C TYR A 19 -1.39 -13.43 30.27
N HIS A 20 -2.48 -12.68 30.43
CA HIS A 20 -2.53 -11.42 31.17
C HIS A 20 -2.26 -11.58 32.69
N TYR A 21 -2.27 -12.82 33.19
CA TYR A 21 -1.78 -13.19 34.52
C TYR A 21 -0.82 -14.38 34.42
N ARG A 22 0.31 -14.31 35.13
CA ARG A 22 1.24 -15.45 35.29
C ARG A 22 1.09 -16.14 36.63
N GLU A 23 0.87 -15.34 37.67
CA GLU A 23 0.73 -15.78 39.06
C GLU A 23 -0.64 -15.36 39.61
N ARG A 24 -1.08 -16.02 40.68
CA ARG A 24 -2.39 -15.76 41.32
C ARG A 24 -2.22 -15.38 42.78
N TYR A 25 -3.07 -14.45 43.23
CA TYR A 25 -3.28 -14.18 44.65
C TYR A 25 -4.77 -14.09 45.05
N GLY A 26 -5.70 -13.98 44.08
CA GLY A 26 -7.14 -13.78 44.32
C GLY A 26 -7.65 -12.44 43.77
N SER A 27 -8.97 -12.24 43.75
CA SER A 27 -9.56 -10.93 43.40
C SER A 27 -9.47 -10.02 44.62
N VAL A 28 -8.74 -8.92 44.50
CA VAL A 28 -8.70 -7.87 45.54
C VAL A 28 -9.90 -6.92 45.45
N CYS A 29 -10.67 -6.98 44.36
CA CYS A 29 -11.73 -6.03 44.05
C CYS A 29 -13.15 -6.57 44.32
N SER A 30 -13.30 -7.88 44.60
CA SER A 30 -14.60 -8.45 44.93
C SER A 30 -14.43 -9.62 45.89
N PRO A 31 -14.89 -9.49 47.15
CA PRO A 31 -14.77 -10.54 48.17
C PRO A 31 -15.57 -11.81 47.81
N ASP A 32 -16.54 -11.70 46.90
CA ASP A 32 -17.38 -12.82 46.44
C ASP A 32 -16.71 -13.68 45.35
N VAL A 33 -15.64 -13.18 44.73
CA VAL A 33 -14.87 -13.94 43.73
C VAL A 33 -13.92 -14.89 44.45
N LYS A 34 -14.38 -16.13 44.67
CA LYS A 34 -13.58 -17.22 45.23
C LYS A 34 -12.47 -17.64 44.25
N GLY A 35 -11.32 -16.97 44.37
CA GLY A 35 -10.10 -17.27 43.62
C GLY A 35 -10.09 -16.71 42.19
N THR A 36 -8.90 -16.33 41.73
CA THR A 36 -8.67 -15.97 40.32
C THR A 36 -8.89 -17.18 39.40
N PRO A 37 -9.55 -17.01 38.22
CA PRO A 37 -9.84 -18.08 37.26
C PRO A 37 -8.63 -18.95 36.93
N GLN A 38 -8.87 -20.18 36.50
CA GLN A 38 -7.78 -21.07 36.14
C GLN A 38 -6.96 -20.53 34.96
N ILE A 39 -5.70 -20.15 35.21
CA ILE A 39 -4.70 -19.85 34.16
C ILE A 39 -4.36 -21.19 33.51
N PRO A 40 -4.69 -21.38 32.22
CA PRO A 40 -4.34 -22.59 31.52
C PRO A 40 -2.81 -22.64 31.36
N LYS A 41 -2.19 -23.78 31.71
CA LYS A 41 -0.79 -24.07 31.37
C LYS A 41 -0.75 -24.41 29.88
N ILE A 42 -0.57 -23.39 29.04
CA ILE A 42 -0.59 -23.56 27.59
C ILE A 42 0.82 -23.87 27.09
N ARG A 43 0.94 -24.95 26.31
CA ARG A 43 2.21 -25.36 25.71
C ARG A 43 2.51 -24.49 24.48
N LEU A 44 3.79 -24.28 24.16
CA LEU A 44 4.19 -23.53 22.97
C LEU A 44 3.57 -24.11 21.67
N GLN A 45 3.39 -25.43 21.60
CA GLN A 45 2.69 -26.10 20.52
C GLN A 45 1.25 -25.61 20.36
N GLU A 46 0.48 -25.52 21.46
CA GLU A 46 -0.90 -25.05 21.46
C GLU A 46 -0.98 -23.58 21.01
N ILE A 47 -0.05 -22.73 21.46
CA ILE A 47 0.03 -21.31 21.03
C ILE A 47 0.29 -21.23 19.52
N THR A 48 1.18 -22.08 19.01
CA THR A 48 1.51 -22.14 17.59
C THR A 48 0.32 -22.60 16.75
N GLU A 49 -0.41 -23.61 17.22
CA GLU A 49 -1.63 -24.09 16.57
C GLU A 49 -2.70 -22.98 16.50
N GLU A 50 -2.90 -22.23 17.58
CA GLU A 50 -3.85 -21.11 17.59
C GLU A 50 -3.43 -19.98 16.63
N ALA A 51 -2.14 -19.67 16.54
CA ALA A 51 -1.62 -18.73 15.56
C ALA A 51 -1.87 -19.19 14.12
N GLN A 52 -1.65 -20.48 13.83
CA GLN A 52 -1.90 -21.05 12.51
C GLN A 52 -3.40 -21.07 12.16
N LYS A 53 -4.28 -21.41 13.12
CA LYS A 53 -5.73 -21.31 12.94
C LYS A 53 -6.18 -19.89 12.63
N LEU A 54 -5.59 -18.89 13.30
CA LEU A 54 -5.87 -17.48 13.03
C LEU A 54 -5.49 -17.09 11.60
N ILE A 55 -4.30 -17.47 11.14
CA ILE A 55 -3.84 -17.22 9.76
C ILE A 55 -4.75 -17.92 8.75
N LYS A 56 -5.13 -19.18 9.02
CA LYS A 56 -6.01 -19.96 8.14
C LYS A 56 -7.35 -19.24 7.92
N ARG A 57 -8.00 -18.81 9.01
CA ARG A 57 -9.27 -18.04 8.93
C ARG A 57 -9.11 -16.74 8.14
N PHE A 58 -7.98 -16.05 8.31
CA PHE A 58 -7.70 -14.84 7.54
C PHE A 58 -7.61 -15.14 6.04
N LYS A 59 -6.87 -16.18 5.65
CA LYS A 59 -6.72 -16.59 4.24
C LYS A 59 -8.02 -17.07 3.61
N GLU A 60 -8.88 -17.75 4.38
CA GLU A 60 -10.19 -18.21 3.91
C GLU A 60 -11.14 -17.04 3.61
N LYS A 61 -11.03 -15.95 4.39
CA LYS A 61 -11.88 -14.77 4.26
C LYS A 61 -11.39 -13.80 3.18
N ILE A 62 -10.08 -13.56 3.09
CA ILE A 62 -9.49 -12.61 2.16
C ILE A 62 -9.06 -13.33 0.88
N LYS A 63 -9.82 -13.16 -0.20
CA LYS A 63 -9.59 -13.85 -1.49
C LYS A 63 -8.81 -12.96 -2.46
N LEU A 64 -7.70 -12.42 -1.99
CA LEU A 64 -6.83 -11.53 -2.76
C LEU A 64 -5.55 -12.26 -3.16
N ASP A 65 -5.19 -12.21 -4.43
CA ASP A 65 -4.02 -12.85 -5.04
C ASP A 65 -2.71 -12.09 -4.83
N PHE A 66 -2.78 -10.87 -4.28
CA PHE A 66 -1.63 -9.98 -4.02
C PHE A 66 -1.26 -9.84 -2.55
N VAL A 67 -1.63 -10.82 -1.70
CA VAL A 67 -1.35 -10.80 -0.26
C VAL A 67 -0.38 -11.92 0.10
N ASP A 68 0.77 -11.53 0.64
CA ASP A 68 1.78 -12.44 1.19
C ASP A 68 1.70 -12.41 2.72
N ILE A 69 1.34 -13.55 3.30
CA ILE A 69 1.28 -13.71 4.76
C ILE A 69 2.50 -14.48 5.20
N LYS A 70 3.41 -13.78 5.89
CA LYS A 70 4.64 -14.36 6.43
C LYS A 70 4.36 -15.36 7.54
N GLU A 71 5.39 -16.13 7.90
CA GLU A 71 5.32 -17.02 9.08
C GLU A 71 5.01 -16.24 10.37
N PRO A 72 4.15 -16.78 11.26
CA PRO A 72 3.80 -16.13 12.51
C PRO A 72 5.01 -15.98 13.42
N PHE A 73 5.10 -14.82 14.07
CA PHE A 73 5.99 -14.64 15.20
C PHE A 73 5.22 -14.78 16.52
N ILE A 74 5.70 -15.66 17.39
CA ILE A 74 5.06 -15.93 18.68
C ILE A 74 5.75 -15.14 19.78
N ILE A 75 4.98 -14.34 20.51
CA ILE A 75 5.44 -13.65 21.72
C ILE A 75 5.11 -14.54 22.92
N SER A 76 6.09 -15.30 23.38
CA SER A 76 5.97 -16.20 24.54
C SER A 76 6.52 -15.57 25.83
N SER A 77 7.35 -14.54 25.68
CA SER A 77 8.00 -13.79 26.74
C SER A 77 8.04 -12.29 26.39
N HIS A 78 8.27 -11.42 27.37
CA HIS A 78 8.48 -9.99 27.09
C HIS A 78 9.78 -9.73 26.32
N GLU A 79 10.75 -10.64 26.36
CA GLU A 79 11.96 -10.52 25.55
C GLU A 79 11.65 -10.61 24.05
N ASP A 80 10.66 -11.42 23.66
CA ASP A 80 10.24 -11.55 22.27
C ASP A 80 9.69 -10.24 21.69
N LEU A 81 9.14 -9.35 22.52
CA LEU A 81 8.72 -8.00 22.08
C LEU A 81 9.91 -7.18 21.57
N ARG A 82 11.10 -7.36 22.14
CA ARG A 82 12.33 -6.67 21.70
C ARG A 82 12.90 -7.26 20.42
N ARG A 83 12.63 -8.55 20.16
CA ARG A 83 13.10 -9.27 18.96
C ARG A 83 12.24 -9.00 17.73
N LEU A 84 10.97 -8.63 17.91
CA LEU A 84 10.07 -8.38 16.78
C LEU A 84 10.61 -7.29 15.81
N PRO A 85 11.10 -6.12 16.27
CA PRO A 85 11.71 -5.15 15.37
C PRO A 85 12.88 -5.68 14.53
N GLU A 86 13.65 -6.65 15.05
CA GLU A 86 14.80 -7.23 14.36
C GLU A 86 14.42 -8.13 13.18
N ILE A 87 13.22 -8.71 13.21
CA ILE A 87 12.71 -9.58 12.15
C ILE A 87 11.80 -8.86 11.15
N LEU A 88 11.40 -7.62 11.46
CA LEU A 88 10.62 -6.79 10.57
C LEU A 88 11.54 -6.17 9.50
N THR A 89 10.96 -5.98 8.33
CA THR A 89 11.63 -5.40 7.17
C THR A 89 10.88 -4.15 6.73
N TYR A 90 11.57 -3.25 5.99
CA TYR A 90 10.92 -2.08 5.39
C TYR A 90 9.80 -2.40 4.40
N ASP A 91 9.67 -3.67 4.02
CA ASP A 91 8.67 -4.19 3.10
C ASP A 91 7.45 -4.83 3.81
N ASP A 92 7.45 -4.90 5.14
CA ASP A 92 6.27 -5.28 5.93
C ASP A 92 5.26 -4.12 5.97
N ASP A 93 4.02 -4.41 5.59
CA ASP A 93 2.97 -3.39 5.42
C ASP A 93 2.00 -3.30 6.60
N ALA A 94 1.83 -4.40 7.34
CA ALA A 94 0.92 -4.47 8.48
C ALA A 94 1.29 -5.61 9.43
N LEU A 95 0.89 -5.45 10.69
CA LEU A 95 0.90 -6.51 11.69
C LEU A 95 -0.50 -7.12 11.79
N PHE A 96 -0.60 -8.44 11.66
CA PHE A 96 -1.85 -9.16 11.95
C PHE A 96 -1.76 -9.79 13.34
N ILE A 97 -2.49 -9.21 14.30
CA ILE A 97 -2.31 -9.51 15.72
C ILE A 97 -3.41 -10.44 16.23
N GLY A 98 -2.99 -11.59 16.74
CA GLY A 98 -3.77 -12.48 17.59
C GLY A 98 -3.29 -12.44 19.04
N SER A 99 -4.14 -12.85 19.97
CA SER A 99 -3.75 -13.00 21.37
C SER A 99 -4.51 -14.12 22.07
N MET A 100 -3.86 -14.71 23.07
CA MET A 100 -4.43 -15.75 23.94
C MET A 100 -5.35 -15.17 25.04
N GLY A 101 -5.38 -13.83 25.20
CA GLY A 101 -6.23 -13.13 26.15
C GLY A 101 -6.31 -11.62 25.88
N GLY A 102 -6.75 -10.86 26.89
CA GLY A 102 -6.72 -9.40 26.84
C GLY A 102 -5.31 -8.88 27.12
N ASN A 103 -4.60 -8.48 26.07
CA ASN A 103 -3.20 -8.04 26.15
C ASN A 103 -3.02 -6.56 25.76
N PRO A 104 -3.68 -5.60 26.45
CA PRO A 104 -3.71 -4.20 26.01
C PRO A 104 -2.33 -3.54 26.01
N LEU A 105 -1.45 -3.89 26.96
CA LEU A 105 -0.12 -3.31 27.08
C LEU A 105 0.84 -3.82 25.99
N GLU A 106 0.79 -5.11 25.68
CA GLU A 106 1.55 -5.68 24.57
C GLU A 106 1.06 -5.13 23.24
N ILE A 107 -0.25 -5.04 23.03
CA ILE A 107 -0.84 -4.44 21.82
C ILE A 107 -0.41 -2.97 21.67
N TYR A 108 -0.41 -2.20 22.76
CA TYR A 108 0.10 -0.83 22.74
C TYR A 108 1.57 -0.78 22.34
N THR A 109 2.40 -1.64 22.93
CA THR A 109 3.83 -1.75 22.59
C THR A 109 4.03 -2.05 21.09
N LEU A 110 3.24 -2.97 20.53
CA LEU A 110 3.28 -3.28 19.10
C LEU A 110 2.84 -2.10 18.22
N SER A 111 1.92 -1.26 18.70
CA SER A 111 1.48 -0.08 17.94
C SER A 111 2.57 0.98 17.77
N LEU A 112 3.54 1.03 18.69
CA LEU A 112 4.68 1.96 18.62
C LEU A 112 5.64 1.65 17.46
N ILE A 113 5.54 0.47 16.84
CA ILE A 113 6.29 0.10 15.62
C ILE A 113 5.86 0.98 14.43
N GLY A 114 4.65 1.55 14.45
CA GLY A 114 4.16 2.45 13.41
C GLY A 114 3.64 1.73 12.15
N LEU A 115 3.50 0.40 12.20
CA LEU A 115 2.79 -0.36 11.18
C LEU A 115 1.28 -0.42 11.49
N PRO A 116 0.41 -0.34 10.46
CA PRO A 116 -1.01 -0.64 10.60
C PRO A 116 -1.24 -1.99 11.31
N ILE A 117 -2.15 -2.01 12.27
CA ILE A 117 -2.50 -3.19 13.03
C ILE A 117 -3.86 -3.72 12.56
N ILE A 118 -3.89 -4.99 12.16
CA ILE A 118 -5.11 -5.75 11.87
C ILE A 118 -5.41 -6.62 13.09
N ARG A 119 -6.61 -6.49 13.66
CA ARG A 119 -7.12 -7.33 14.76
C ARG A 119 -8.43 -7.97 14.36
N GLY A 120 -8.53 -9.28 14.56
CA GLY A 120 -9.74 -10.03 14.23
C GLY A 120 -10.03 -9.99 12.73
N GLU A 121 -11.25 -9.61 12.36
CA GLU A 121 -11.68 -9.56 10.97
C GLU A 121 -11.24 -8.25 10.29
N THR A 122 -10.90 -8.34 9.00
CA THR A 122 -10.62 -7.19 8.15
C THR A 122 -11.42 -7.28 6.85
N THR A 123 -11.41 -6.20 6.07
CA THR A 123 -12.05 -6.14 4.75
C THR A 123 -11.02 -6.17 3.64
N GLU A 124 -11.43 -6.63 2.45
CA GLU A 124 -10.56 -6.56 1.28
C GLU A 124 -10.16 -5.12 0.93
N ASP A 125 -11.05 -4.15 1.15
CA ASP A 125 -10.77 -2.73 0.91
C ASP A 125 -9.64 -2.20 1.77
N PHE A 126 -9.56 -2.61 3.04
CA PHE A 126 -8.44 -2.25 3.91
C PHE A 126 -7.12 -2.78 3.34
N ILE A 127 -7.10 -4.02 2.85
CA ILE A 127 -5.90 -4.63 2.25
C ILE A 127 -5.55 -3.95 0.91
N ARG A 128 -6.54 -3.56 0.11
CA ARG A 128 -6.34 -2.75 -1.11
C ARG A 128 -5.76 -1.38 -0.77
N ALA A 129 -6.17 -0.75 0.32
CA ALA A 129 -5.60 0.52 0.77
C ALA A 129 -4.11 0.40 1.14
N LEU A 130 -3.70 -0.71 1.78
CA LEU A 130 -2.27 -0.98 2.02
C LEU A 130 -1.49 -1.10 0.70
N ARG A 131 -2.08 -1.75 -0.30
CA ARG A 131 -1.49 -1.88 -1.65
C ARG A 131 -1.29 -0.54 -2.35
N VAL A 132 -2.21 0.42 -2.19
CA VAL A 132 -2.09 1.77 -2.78
C VAL A 132 -0.79 2.45 -2.35
N LYS A 133 -0.42 2.35 -1.06
CA LYS A 133 0.83 2.94 -0.56
C LYS A 133 2.06 2.40 -1.31
N LYS A 134 2.09 1.10 -1.62
CA LYS A 134 3.19 0.50 -2.38
C LYS A 134 3.21 0.97 -3.83
N PHE A 135 2.04 1.04 -4.47
CA PHE A 135 1.94 1.61 -5.82
C PHE A 135 2.48 3.04 -5.86
N LEU A 136 2.01 3.91 -4.97
CA LEU A 136 2.45 5.30 -4.89
C LEU A 136 3.97 5.44 -4.70
N ARG A 137 4.58 4.66 -3.80
CA ARG A 137 6.05 4.67 -3.57
C ARG A 137 6.87 4.24 -4.80
N GLN A 138 6.26 3.49 -5.71
CA GLN A 138 6.90 3.05 -6.95
C GLN A 138 6.49 3.91 -8.14
N SER A 139 5.55 4.85 -7.95
CA SER A 139 5.05 5.68 -9.03
C SER A 139 5.98 6.85 -9.33
N LYS A 140 5.98 7.25 -10.61
CA LYS A 140 6.58 8.49 -11.08
C LYS A 140 5.55 9.27 -11.89
N PHE A 141 5.46 10.57 -11.65
CA PHE A 141 4.61 11.48 -12.41
C PHE A 141 5.48 12.44 -13.21
N LEU A 142 5.02 12.78 -14.41
CA LEU A 142 5.58 13.87 -15.18
C LEU A 142 4.94 15.18 -14.74
N TYR A 143 5.72 16.24 -14.70
CA TYR A 143 5.20 17.59 -14.61
C TYR A 143 5.68 18.33 -15.85
N ILE A 144 4.76 18.71 -16.74
CA ILE A 144 5.09 19.42 -17.98
C ILE A 144 4.79 20.90 -17.78
N GLY A 145 5.80 21.77 -17.88
CA GLY A 145 5.61 23.20 -17.67
C GLY A 145 6.82 23.89 -17.05
N GLU A 146 6.58 24.96 -16.30
CA GLU A 146 7.59 25.71 -15.55
C GLU A 146 7.39 25.52 -14.05
N ILE A 147 8.48 25.52 -13.27
CA ILE A 147 8.43 25.46 -11.81
C ILE A 147 9.11 26.71 -11.23
N PRO A 148 8.40 27.59 -10.51
CA PRO A 148 6.94 27.61 -10.32
C PRO A 148 6.21 27.99 -11.63
N SER A 149 4.93 27.65 -11.73
CA SER A 149 4.11 28.08 -12.87
C SER A 149 4.06 29.62 -12.97
N PHE A 150 4.29 30.17 -14.16
CA PHE A 150 4.14 31.61 -14.40
C PHE A 150 2.72 32.13 -14.12
N SER A 151 1.69 31.35 -14.45
CA SER A 151 0.28 31.73 -14.25
C SER A 151 -0.22 31.50 -12.82
N ALA A 152 0.48 30.68 -12.05
CA ALA A 152 0.16 30.39 -10.66
C ALA A 152 1.45 30.31 -9.81
N PRO A 153 2.19 31.43 -9.65
CA PRO A 153 3.50 31.42 -8.98
C PRO A 153 3.40 31.04 -7.50
N TYR A 154 2.23 31.26 -6.89
CA TYR A 154 1.89 30.88 -5.52
C TYR A 154 1.09 29.58 -5.43
N GLY A 155 0.94 28.84 -6.54
CA GLY A 155 0.32 27.53 -6.55
C GLY A 155 1.09 26.53 -5.67
N PRO A 156 0.43 25.51 -5.10
CA PRO A 156 1.12 24.50 -4.32
C PRO A 156 1.90 23.54 -5.23
N TRP A 157 3.24 23.66 -5.26
CA TRP A 157 4.13 22.78 -6.05
C TRP A 157 5.18 22.08 -5.18
N ASP A 158 4.93 21.85 -3.89
CA ASP A 158 5.88 21.16 -3.01
C ASP A 158 5.95 19.64 -3.32
N PHE A 159 6.61 19.32 -4.43
CA PHE A 159 6.87 17.95 -4.87
C PHE A 159 7.70 17.17 -3.84
N TYR A 160 8.54 17.86 -3.06
CA TYR A 160 9.30 17.22 -1.99
C TYR A 160 8.40 16.75 -0.86
N ALA A 161 7.35 17.50 -0.50
CA ALA A 161 6.36 17.05 0.48
C ALA A 161 5.57 15.83 -0.02
N ILE A 162 5.20 15.82 -1.30
CA ILE A 162 4.51 14.66 -1.93
C ILE A 162 5.41 13.43 -1.87
N GLU A 163 6.68 13.55 -2.27
CA GLU A 163 7.64 12.45 -2.24
C GLU A 163 7.91 11.98 -0.80
N ARG A 164 8.12 12.89 0.16
CA ARG A 164 8.30 12.52 1.58
C ARG A 164 7.09 11.79 2.15
N ARG A 165 5.86 12.19 1.79
CA ARG A 165 4.63 11.65 2.36
C ARG A 165 4.21 10.33 1.71
N PHE A 166 4.32 10.23 0.38
CA PHE A 166 3.77 9.13 -0.40
C PHE A 166 4.82 8.30 -1.15
N GLY A 167 6.05 8.81 -1.28
CA GLY A 167 7.13 8.22 -2.08
C GLY A 167 6.95 8.37 -3.59
N VAL A 168 6.00 9.21 -4.03
CA VAL A 168 5.77 9.47 -5.45
C VAL A 168 6.87 10.39 -5.97
N ARG A 169 7.59 9.94 -7.00
CA ARG A 169 8.63 10.72 -7.66
C ARG A 169 8.02 11.63 -8.72
N VAL A 170 8.60 12.80 -8.93
CA VAL A 170 8.17 13.73 -9.99
C VAL A 170 9.33 14.02 -10.93
N ARG A 171 9.09 13.92 -12.24
CA ARG A 171 10.05 14.29 -13.30
C ARG A 171 9.51 15.51 -14.03
N HIS A 172 10.23 16.62 -13.92
CA HIS A 172 9.90 17.85 -14.63
C HIS A 172 10.32 17.78 -16.10
N ILE A 173 9.39 17.91 -17.03
CA ILE A 173 9.66 18.08 -18.46
C ILE A 173 9.38 19.54 -18.81
N GLU A 174 10.37 20.21 -19.38
CA GLU A 174 10.21 21.60 -19.79
C GLU A 174 9.34 21.69 -21.06
N THR A 175 8.55 22.76 -21.19
CA THR A 175 7.55 22.91 -22.25
C THR A 175 8.15 22.81 -23.66
N ASN A 176 9.33 23.38 -23.92
CA ASN A 176 9.99 23.24 -25.22
C ASN A 176 10.48 21.81 -25.46
N GLU A 177 10.89 21.08 -24.43
CA GLU A 177 11.19 19.65 -24.58
C GLU A 177 9.96 18.88 -25.09
N PHE A 178 8.78 19.13 -24.53
CA PHE A 178 7.52 18.53 -25.01
C PHE A 178 7.28 18.84 -26.49
N TYR A 179 7.33 20.12 -26.90
CA TYR A 179 7.06 20.51 -28.28
C TYR A 179 8.08 19.93 -29.28
N ARG A 180 9.35 19.77 -28.89
CA ARG A 180 10.34 19.08 -29.74
C ARG A 180 9.97 17.64 -30.06
N TYR A 181 9.29 16.94 -29.15
CA TYR A 181 8.80 15.59 -29.44
C TYR A 181 7.49 15.63 -30.21
N TYR A 182 6.58 16.53 -29.87
CA TYR A 182 5.35 16.78 -30.62
C TYR A 182 5.61 17.01 -32.12
N ASP A 183 6.55 17.89 -32.46
CA ASP A 183 6.87 18.23 -33.85
C ASP A 183 7.55 17.07 -34.62
N ARG A 184 8.14 16.10 -33.91
CA ARG A 184 8.84 14.95 -34.51
C ARG A 184 7.90 13.80 -34.88
N ILE A 185 6.67 13.81 -34.39
CA ILE A 185 5.71 12.74 -34.70
C ILE A 185 5.24 12.92 -36.14
N ALA A 186 5.39 11.87 -36.96
CA ALA A 186 4.99 11.89 -38.35
C ALA A 186 3.46 11.91 -38.49
N ASP A 187 2.95 12.67 -39.45
CA ASP A 187 1.51 12.78 -39.74
C ASP A 187 0.86 11.42 -40.01
N ASP A 188 1.57 10.51 -40.68
CA ASP A 188 1.08 9.16 -40.96
C ASP A 188 0.77 8.37 -39.67
N ALA A 189 1.64 8.49 -38.65
CA ALA A 189 1.42 7.86 -37.35
C ALA A 189 0.25 8.50 -36.59
N VAL A 190 0.06 9.82 -36.75
CA VAL A 190 -1.09 10.54 -36.18
C VAL A 190 -2.40 10.09 -36.84
N LYS A 191 -2.43 9.96 -38.16
CA LYS A 191 -3.62 9.51 -38.91
C LYS A 191 -3.99 8.07 -38.56
N GLU A 192 -3.01 7.18 -38.50
CA GLU A 192 -3.24 5.78 -38.12
C GLU A 192 -3.87 5.67 -36.73
N GLU A 193 -3.41 6.47 -35.76
CA GLU A 193 -3.98 6.47 -34.41
C GLU A 193 -5.37 7.14 -34.37
N LEU A 194 -5.58 8.21 -35.14
CA LEU A 194 -6.88 8.87 -35.27
C LEU A 194 -7.95 7.95 -35.88
N GLU A 195 -7.60 7.12 -36.86
CA GLU A 195 -8.49 6.12 -37.44
C GLU A 195 -8.95 5.11 -36.39
N LYS A 196 -8.06 4.68 -35.49
CA LYS A 196 -8.41 3.80 -34.37
C LYS A 196 -9.43 4.48 -33.44
N TRP A 197 -9.19 5.74 -33.06
CA TRP A 197 -10.10 6.50 -32.20
C TRP A 197 -11.47 6.71 -32.87
N SER A 198 -11.47 6.98 -34.18
CA SER A 198 -12.68 7.22 -34.95
C SER A 198 -13.62 6.00 -34.98
N GLY A 199 -13.09 4.78 -34.83
CA GLY A 199 -13.90 3.58 -34.70
C GLY A 199 -14.79 3.54 -33.45
N ASP A 200 -14.42 4.29 -32.40
CA ASP A 200 -15.18 4.39 -31.15
C ASP A 200 -16.15 5.58 -31.14
N PHE A 201 -16.08 6.47 -32.14
CA PHE A 201 -16.96 7.63 -32.25
C PHE A 201 -18.20 7.31 -33.07
N GLU A 202 -19.38 7.59 -32.52
CA GLU A 202 -20.63 7.46 -33.28
C GLU A 202 -20.68 8.47 -34.44
N ARG A 203 -20.26 9.71 -34.19
CA ARG A 203 -20.15 10.78 -35.19
C ARG A 203 -19.26 11.92 -34.67
N ILE A 204 -18.47 12.52 -35.56
CA ILE A 204 -17.72 13.76 -35.30
C ILE A 204 -18.49 14.94 -35.91
N LEU A 205 -18.90 15.90 -35.08
CA LEU A 205 -19.58 17.14 -35.52
C LEU A 205 -18.61 18.33 -35.49
N GLU A 206 -17.88 18.46 -34.40
CA GLU A 206 -16.76 19.36 -34.13
C GLU A 206 -15.84 18.61 -33.15
N PRO A 207 -14.52 18.86 -33.09
CA PRO A 207 -13.73 19.86 -33.81
C PRO A 207 -13.30 19.39 -35.22
N SER A 208 -12.43 20.15 -35.90
CA SER A 208 -11.94 19.81 -37.24
C SER A 208 -11.01 18.59 -37.24
N GLU A 209 -10.75 18.01 -38.41
CA GLU A 209 -9.76 16.92 -38.55
C GLU A 209 -8.37 17.34 -38.07
N GLU A 210 -7.95 18.58 -38.36
CA GLU A 210 -6.67 19.11 -37.91
C GLU A 210 -6.59 19.21 -36.37
N ASP A 211 -7.67 19.64 -35.73
CA ASP A 211 -7.77 19.69 -34.26
C ASP A 211 -7.67 18.28 -33.64
N LEU A 212 -8.32 17.30 -34.27
CA LEU A 212 -8.24 15.90 -33.85
C LEU A 212 -6.83 15.34 -34.03
N MET A 213 -6.17 15.64 -35.16
CA MET A 213 -4.78 15.26 -35.40
C MET A 213 -3.85 15.89 -34.36
N ASN A 214 -4.05 17.16 -33.99
CA ASN A 214 -3.29 17.82 -32.94
C ASN A 214 -3.51 17.16 -31.57
N ALA A 215 -4.74 16.81 -31.22
CA ALA A 215 -5.06 16.08 -29.98
C ALA A 215 -4.40 14.70 -29.92
N VAL A 216 -4.43 13.94 -31.02
CA VAL A 216 -3.74 12.66 -31.14
C VAL A 216 -2.23 12.83 -31.01
N ARG A 217 -1.65 13.85 -31.63
CA ARG A 217 -0.22 14.16 -31.51
C ARG A 217 0.18 14.50 -30.07
N VAL A 218 -0.66 15.23 -29.33
CA VAL A 218 -0.47 15.43 -27.88
C VAL A 218 -0.46 14.08 -27.16
N TYR A 219 -1.48 13.24 -27.36
CA TYR A 219 -1.55 11.91 -26.74
C TYR A 219 -0.30 11.07 -27.02
N LEU A 220 0.13 10.97 -28.28
CA LEU A 220 1.31 10.20 -28.66
C LEU A 220 2.60 10.76 -28.02
N THR A 221 2.70 12.08 -27.90
CA THR A 221 3.83 12.74 -27.21
C THR A 221 3.84 12.40 -25.72
N LEU A 222 2.69 12.50 -25.06
CA LEU A 222 2.52 12.17 -23.64
C LEU A 222 2.82 10.69 -23.39
N ARG A 223 2.31 9.79 -24.24
CA ARG A 223 2.59 8.35 -24.17
C ARG A 223 4.09 8.06 -24.27
N TYR A 224 4.75 8.63 -25.29
CA TYR A 224 6.19 8.48 -25.47
C TYR A 224 6.99 8.98 -24.25
N LEU A 225 6.64 10.15 -23.69
CA LEU A 225 7.33 10.69 -22.53
C LEU A 225 7.12 9.81 -21.29
N CYS A 226 5.91 9.29 -21.08
CA CYS A 226 5.63 8.35 -20.00
C CYS A 226 6.45 7.07 -20.13
N GLU A 227 6.52 6.49 -21.33
CA GLU A 227 7.33 5.29 -21.60
C GLU A 227 8.82 5.56 -21.39
N ARG A 228 9.35 6.67 -21.94
CA ARG A 228 10.76 7.07 -21.83
C ARG A 228 11.20 7.26 -20.38
N GLU A 229 10.33 7.87 -19.58
CA GLU A 229 10.64 8.23 -18.20
C GLU A 229 10.18 7.17 -17.18
N ASP A 230 9.57 6.06 -17.60
CA ASP A 230 8.93 5.08 -16.68
C ASP A 230 7.95 5.78 -15.72
N ALA A 231 7.07 6.61 -16.27
CA ALA A 231 6.06 7.36 -15.54
C ALA A 231 4.66 6.72 -15.66
N ASN A 232 3.86 6.90 -14.62
CA ASN A 232 2.51 6.35 -14.48
C ASN A 232 1.42 7.42 -14.65
N GLY A 233 1.81 8.67 -14.81
CA GLY A 233 0.89 9.80 -14.89
C GLY A 233 1.61 11.09 -15.24
N ILE A 234 0.81 12.11 -15.56
CA ILE A 234 1.18 13.46 -15.97
C ILE A 234 0.30 14.43 -15.17
#